data_AF-A0A3B8VQI1-F1
#
_entry.id   AF-A0A3B8VQI1-F1
#
_cell.length_a   1.000
_cell.length_b   1.000
_cell.length_c   1.000
_cell.angle_alpha   90.00
_cell.angle_beta   90.00
_cell.angle_gamma   90.00
#
_symmetry.space_group_name_H-M   'P 1'
#
loop_
_entity.id
_entity.type
_entity.pdbx_description
1 polymer ?
#
loop_
_entity_poly.entity_id
_entity_poly.type
_entity_poly.pdbx_seq_one_letter_code
_entity_poly.pdbx_strand_id
1 'polypeptide(L)'
;NEELDKLRHAATRALLTRRDVLIVASVSCIFGLGSPEEYQSFMAYIRKGETRSPAKLARQLIDMQYERNDFDLARGRFRIRGDTMEILPAYEEVG
;
A
#
# COMPACT_ATOMS: atom_id res chain seq x y z
N ASN A 1 -6.30 -15.86 9.36
CA ASN A 1 -5.65 -15.23 8.19
C ASN A 1 -4.12 -15.28 8.28
N GLU A 2 -3.55 -15.27 9.47
CA GLU A 2 -2.10 -15.34 9.74
C GLU A 2 -1.38 -16.53 9.09
N GLU A 3 -2.04 -17.69 9.01
CA GLU A 3 -1.50 -18.89 8.36
C GLU A 3 -1.37 -18.75 6.83
N LEU A 4 -2.31 -18.04 6.20
CA LEU A 4 -2.29 -17.75 4.76
C LEU A 4 -1.15 -16.79 4.40
N ASP A 5 -0.92 -15.76 5.22
CA ASP A 5 0.17 -14.80 5.00
C ASP A 5 1.54 -15.45 5.19
N LYS A 6 1.67 -16.35 6.18
CA LYS A 6 2.87 -17.17 6.37
C LYS A 6 3.18 -18.06 5.14
N LEU A 7 2.15 -18.66 4.54
CA LEU A 7 2.30 -19.46 3.32
C LEU A 7 2.68 -18.62 2.10
N ARG A 8 2.15 -17.39 1.98
CA ARG A 8 2.55 -16.45 0.92
C ARG A 8 4.01 -16.05 1.05
N HIS A 9 4.48 -15.71 2.25
CA HIS A 9 5.88 -15.41 2.49
C HIS A 9 6.81 -16.60 2.19
N ALA A 10 6.40 -17.81 2.56
CA ALA A 10 7.14 -19.02 2.21
C ALA A 10 7.23 -19.23 0.69
N ALA A 11 6.14 -19.00 -0.05
CA ALA A 11 6.10 -19.13 -1.50
C ALA A 11 7.01 -18.11 -2.21
N THR A 12 6.98 -16.84 -1.81
CA THR A 12 7.86 -15.81 -2.36
C THR A 12 9.33 -16.07 -2.04
N ARG A 13 9.63 -16.50 -0.80
CA ARG A 13 11.01 -16.83 -0.40
C ARG A 13 11.55 -18.02 -1.19
N ALA A 14 10.74 -19.05 -1.42
CA ALA A 14 11.13 -20.20 -2.24
C ALA A 14 11.48 -19.79 -3.68
N LEU A 15 10.64 -18.98 -4.34
CA LEU A 15 10.90 -18.47 -5.70
C LEU A 15 12.21 -17.69 -5.82
N LEU A 16 12.58 -16.94 -4.77
CA LEU A 16 13.78 -16.08 -4.79
C LEU A 16 15.07 -16.83 -4.44
N THR A 17 14.99 -18.01 -3.84
CA THR A 17 16.16 -18.71 -3.28
C THR A 17 16.57 -19.96 -4.05
N ARG A 18 15.67 -20.53 -4.87
CA ARG A 18 15.96 -21.73 -5.68
C ARG A 18 15.09 -21.77 -6.93
N ARG A 19 15.55 -22.49 -7.96
CA ARG A 19 14.84 -22.59 -9.26
C ARG A 19 13.84 -23.76 -9.34
N ASP A 20 13.95 -24.71 -8.44
CA ASP A 20 13.13 -25.91 -8.36
C ASP A 20 11.98 -25.72 -7.37
N VAL A 21 10.98 -24.95 -7.80
CA VAL A 21 9.82 -24.55 -6.99
C VAL A 21 8.53 -24.84 -7.76
N LEU A 22 7.59 -25.55 -7.13
CA LEU A 22 6.22 -25.75 -7.62
C LEU A 22 5.25 -25.11 -6.62
N ILE A 23 4.48 -24.12 -7.07
CA ILE A 23 3.45 -23.44 -6.27
C ILE A 23 2.08 -23.85 -6.79
N VAL A 24 1.21 -24.33 -5.90
CA VAL A 24 -0.21 -24.55 -6.17
C VAL A 24 -0.98 -23.39 -5.54
N ALA A 25 -1.72 -22.64 -6.35
CA ALA A 25 -2.46 -21.48 -5.91
C ALA A 25 -3.88 -21.48 -6.49
N SER A 26 -4.81 -20.84 -5.80
CA SER A 26 -6.15 -20.57 -6.32
C SER A 26 -6.15 -19.34 -7.23
N VAL A 27 -7.25 -19.08 -7.93
CA VAL A 27 -7.41 -17.94 -8.85
C VAL A 27 -7.15 -16.59 -8.16
N SER A 28 -7.14 -16.48 -6.83
CA SER A 28 -6.75 -15.23 -6.15
C SER A 28 -5.28 -14.84 -6.36
N CYS A 29 -4.37 -15.73 -6.81
CA CYS A 29 -2.97 -15.37 -7.04
C CYS A 29 -2.72 -14.46 -8.25
N ILE A 30 -3.69 -14.37 -9.16
CA ILE A 30 -3.66 -13.45 -10.30
C ILE A 30 -4.37 -12.13 -9.98
N PHE A 31 -5.04 -12.04 -8.83
CA PHE A 31 -5.68 -10.83 -8.32
C PHE A 31 -4.80 -10.21 -7.22
N GLY A 32 -4.44 -8.93 -7.36
CA GLY A 32 -3.52 -8.23 -6.44
C GLY A 32 -2.21 -7.75 -7.09
N LEU A 33 -1.98 -8.11 -8.35
CA LEU A 33 -1.08 -7.39 -9.24
C LEU A 33 -1.98 -6.73 -10.30
N GLY A 34 -2.41 -5.49 -10.07
CA GLY A 34 -3.05 -4.69 -11.11
C GLY A 34 -2.11 -4.55 -12.32
N SER A 35 -2.61 -4.06 -13.46
CA SER A 35 -1.68 -3.74 -14.57
C SER A 35 -0.61 -2.75 -14.06
N PRO A 36 0.64 -2.83 -14.53
CA PRO A 36 1.67 -1.87 -14.13
C PRO A 36 1.21 -0.42 -14.35
N GLU A 37 0.43 -0.17 -15.41
CA GLU A 37 -0.16 1.15 -15.68
C GLU A 37 -1.23 1.55 -14.66
N GLU A 38 -2.12 0.64 -14.27
CA GLU A 38 -3.10 0.89 -13.20
C GLU A 38 -2.39 1.15 -11.88
N TYR A 39 -1.42 0.31 -11.50
CA TYR A 39 -0.63 0.48 -10.28
C TYR A 39 0.05 1.86 -10.23
N GLN A 40 0.66 2.31 -11.33
CA GLN A 40 1.26 3.65 -11.41
C GLN A 40 0.22 4.77 -11.31
N SER A 41 -0.97 4.59 -11.88
CA SER A 41 -2.07 5.55 -11.79
C SER A 41 -2.60 5.71 -10.36
N PHE A 42 -2.50 4.65 -9.54
CA PHE A 42 -2.89 4.64 -8.13
C PHE A 42 -1.78 5.09 -7.17
N MET A 43 -0.61 5.55 -7.64
CA MET A 43 0.45 6.06 -6.76
C MET A 43 0.41 7.59 -6.64
N ALA A 44 0.42 8.07 -5.38
CA ALA A 44 0.69 9.47 -5.09
C ALA A 44 2.20 9.73 -5.06
N TYR A 45 2.74 10.33 -6.12
CA TYR A 45 4.09 10.87 -6.11
C TYR A 45 4.10 12.23 -5.39
N ILE A 46 5.01 12.39 -4.43
CA ILE A 46 5.23 13.63 -3.68
C ILE A 46 6.72 13.93 -3.68
N ARG A 47 7.11 15.15 -4.07
CA ARG A 47 8.50 15.61 -4.01
C ARG A 47 8.66 16.81 -3.09
N LYS A 48 9.79 16.86 -2.37
CA LYS A 48 10.14 18.03 -1.54
C LYS A 48 10.26 19.28 -2.43
N GLY A 49 9.55 20.35 -2.07
CA GLY A 49 9.54 21.61 -2.81
C GLY A 49 8.51 21.70 -3.93
N GLU A 50 7.67 20.68 -4.13
CA GLU A 50 6.53 20.78 -5.05
C GLU A 50 5.41 21.64 -4.45
N THR A 51 4.79 22.48 -5.28
CA THR A 51 3.60 23.24 -4.88
C THR A 51 2.37 22.39 -5.14
N ARG A 52 1.85 21.75 -4.09
CA ARG A 52 0.63 20.94 -4.18
C ARG A 52 -0.36 21.33 -3.09
N SER A 53 -1.63 21.46 -3.48
CA SER A 53 -2.72 21.72 -2.53
C SER A 53 -2.93 20.51 -1.61
N PRO A 54 -2.96 20.69 -0.28
CA PRO A 54 -3.28 19.62 0.67
C PRO A 54 -4.63 18.95 0.39
N ALA A 55 -5.63 19.72 -0.04
CA ALA A 55 -6.95 19.20 -0.40
C ALA A 55 -6.89 18.26 -1.62
N LYS A 56 -6.04 18.56 -2.60
CA LYS A 56 -5.85 17.71 -3.78
C LYS A 56 -5.12 16.41 -3.42
N LEU A 57 -4.17 16.47 -2.48
CA LEU A 57 -3.51 15.27 -1.96
C LEU A 57 -4.47 14.41 -1.15
N ALA A 58 -5.27 15.00 -0.27
CA ALA A 58 -6.29 14.30 0.52
C ALA A 58 -7.29 13.54 -0.37
N ARG A 59 -7.76 14.17 -1.46
CA ARG A 59 -8.64 13.49 -2.42
C ARG A 59 -7.95 12.31 -3.10
N GLN A 60 -6.72 12.47 -3.55
CA GLN A 60 -5.97 11.36 -4.14
C GLN A 60 -5.78 10.21 -3.13
N LEU A 61 -5.49 10.51 -1.87
CA LEU A 61 -5.34 9.49 -0.83
C LEU A 61 -6.64 8.71 -0.61
N ILE A 62 -7.80 9.41 -0.61
CA ILE A 62 -9.12 8.76 -0.54
C ILE A 62 -9.36 7.85 -1.76
N ASP A 63 -9.02 8.32 -2.96
CA ASP A 63 -9.12 7.51 -4.19
C ASP A 63 -8.22 6.26 -4.13
N MET A 64 -7.10 6.35 -3.40
CA MET A 64 -6.20 5.26 -3.06
C MET A 64 -6.66 4.40 -1.87
N GLN A 65 -7.89 4.58 -1.40
CA GLN A 65 -8.51 3.88 -0.27
C GLN A 65 -7.90 4.18 1.12
N TYR A 66 -7.25 5.33 1.29
CA TYR A 66 -6.88 5.79 2.64
C TYR A 66 -8.08 6.40 3.37
N GLU A 67 -8.12 6.18 4.68
CA GLU A 67 -9.13 6.78 5.56
C GLU A 67 -8.59 8.07 6.19
N ARG A 68 -9.36 9.16 6.13
CA ARG A 68 -9.06 10.36 6.92
C ARG A 68 -9.54 10.16 8.35
N ASN A 69 -8.62 10.23 9.31
CA ASN A 69 -8.95 10.15 10.73
C ASN A 69 -8.12 11.16 11.53
N ASP A 70 -8.76 12.24 11.98
CA ASP A 70 -8.06 13.35 12.66
C ASP A 70 -7.67 13.02 14.12
N PHE A 71 -8.20 11.93 14.69
CA PHE A 71 -7.98 11.51 16.07
C PHE A 71 -6.95 10.39 16.21
N ASP A 72 -7.04 9.37 15.34
CA ASP A 72 -6.22 8.16 15.40
C ASP A 72 -5.45 7.94 14.09
N LEU A 73 -4.12 7.86 14.18
CA LEU A 73 -3.26 7.61 13.04
C LEU A 73 -2.87 6.12 13.04
N ALA A 74 -3.52 5.36 12.16
CA ALA A 74 -3.27 3.93 11.94
C ALA A 74 -2.91 3.66 10.47
N ARG A 75 -2.46 2.44 10.16
CA ARG A 75 -2.01 2.10 8.79
C ARG A 75 -3.13 2.33 7.78
N GLY A 76 -2.78 2.89 6.63
CA GLY A 76 -3.78 3.27 5.62
C GLY A 76 -4.61 4.48 6.03
N ARG A 77 -4.20 5.25 7.04
CA ARG A 77 -4.86 6.48 7.46
C ARG A 77 -3.99 7.71 7.30
N PHE A 78 -4.64 8.86 7.20
CA PHE A 78 -3.98 10.15 7.26
C PHE A 78 -4.79 11.17 8.08
N ARG A 79 -4.12 12.21 8.56
CA ARG A 79 -4.73 13.35 9.24
C ARG A 79 -4.13 14.67 8.78
N ILE A 80 -4.88 15.75 8.97
CA ILE A 80 -4.45 17.10 8.63
C ILE A 80 -4.52 17.97 9.89
N ARG A 81 -3.39 18.61 10.22
CA ARG A 81 -3.26 19.57 11.34
C ARG A 81 -2.70 20.87 10.80
N GLY A 82 -3.57 21.86 10.58
CA GLY A 82 -3.18 23.14 10.00
C GLY A 82 -2.65 22.97 8.57
N ASP A 83 -1.38 23.28 8.37
CA ASP A 83 -0.64 23.15 7.11
C ASP A 83 0.10 21.81 6.96
N THR A 84 0.05 20.97 7.99
CA THR A 84 0.77 19.70 8.05
C THR A 84 -0.17 18.53 7.81
N MET A 85 0.21 17.61 6.92
CA MET A 85 -0.48 16.34 6.68
C MET A 85 0.41 15.19 7.14
N GLU A 86 -0.12 14.32 7.99
CA GLU A 86 0.54 13.10 8.44
C GLU A 86 -0.15 11.91 7.79
N ILE A 87 0.63 11.00 7.20
CA ILE A 87 0.14 9.82 6.46
C ILE A 87 0.88 8.61 7.01
N LEU A 88 0.16 7.55 7.36
CA LEU A 88 0.76 6.26 7.72
C LEU A 88 0.52 5.25 6.58
N PRO A 89 1.53 4.95 5.76
CA PRO A 89 1.42 4.04 4.63
C PRO A 89 0.82 2.68 4.99
N ALA A 90 -0.03 2.15 4.11
CA ALA A 90 -0.67 0.85 4.32
C ALA A 90 0.32 -0.33 4.42
N TYR A 91 1.51 -0.19 3.83
CA TYR A 91 2.56 -1.21 3.83
C TYR A 91 3.56 -1.08 4.98
N GLU A 92 3.47 -0.04 5.81
CA GLU A 92 4.46 0.20 6.86
C GLU A 92 4.17 -0.69 8.07
N GLU A 93 5.14 -1.53 8.47
CA GLU A 93 5.08 -2.25 9.74
C GLU A 93 5.52 -1.36 10.90
N VAL A 94 4.54 -0.89 11.69
CA VAL A 94 4.83 -0.35 13.02
C VAL A 94 5.26 -1.53 13.89
N GLY A 95 6.58 -1.66 14.08
CA GLY A 95 7.20 -2.56 15.04
C GLY A 95 7.14 -2.03 16.46
#